data_AF-A0A495WCJ9-F1
#
_entry.id   AF-A0A495WCJ9-F1
#
_cell.length_a   1.000
_cell.length_b   1.000
_cell.length_c   1.000
_cell.angle_alpha   90.00
_cell.angle_beta   90.00
_cell.angle_gamma   90.00
#
_symmetry.space_group_name_H-M   'P 1'
#
loop_
_entity.id
_entity.type
_entity.pdbx_description
1 polymer ?
#
loop_
_entity_poly.entity_id
_entity_poly.type
_entity_poly.pdbx_seq_one_letter_code
_entity_poly.pdbx_strand_id
1 'polypeptide(L)'
;MGSKERTVKSPKTEINGKAVKPAYSRWLFKNIVAVALTLFLLKVVMVLQPTYNWVCFTMLPENMEIVRKYPNLNYDGRMSIKLGANYMYLKNTREHTPENAVILWPSSEAFTKGKSPFTAEISNKIYALRFLYPRKLVIPFDFGKSHYVDEITHVAIVNGEGFEYVPYEVEKFENGILPIKKPENK
;
A
#
# COMPACT_ATOMS: atom_id res chain seq x y z
N MET A 1 -23.73 -14.75 -95.24
CA MET A 1 -22.41 -15.22 -94.73
C MET A 1 -21.87 -14.12 -93.82
N GLY A 2 -21.95 -14.13 -92.49
CA GLY A 2 -22.10 -15.18 -91.48
C GLY A 2 -21.13 -14.81 -90.34
N SER A 3 -21.39 -13.68 -89.68
CA SER A 3 -20.56 -13.09 -88.62
C SER A 3 -20.48 -14.04 -87.42
N LYS A 4 -19.28 -14.47 -87.04
CA LYS A 4 -19.07 -15.32 -85.86
C LYS A 4 -19.00 -14.44 -84.62
N GLU A 5 -20.12 -14.34 -83.90
CA GLU A 5 -20.20 -13.82 -82.54
C GLU A 5 -19.21 -14.55 -81.62
N ARG A 6 -18.30 -13.80 -81.00
CA ARG A 6 -17.54 -14.28 -79.84
C ARG A 6 -18.43 -14.15 -78.60
N THR A 7 -18.96 -15.26 -78.13
CA THR A 7 -19.62 -15.33 -76.82
C THR A 7 -18.56 -15.27 -75.72
N VAL A 8 -18.47 -14.11 -75.06
CA VAL A 8 -17.69 -13.91 -73.83
C VAL A 8 -18.42 -14.63 -72.70
N LYS A 9 -17.88 -15.76 -72.24
CA LYS A 9 -18.36 -16.40 -71.00
C LYS A 9 -17.86 -15.58 -69.81
N SER A 10 -18.79 -14.86 -69.18
CA SER A 10 -18.59 -14.23 -67.87
C SER A 10 -18.23 -15.31 -66.83
N PRO A 11 -17.15 -15.16 -66.03
CA PRO A 11 -16.88 -16.09 -64.95
C PRO A 11 -17.98 -15.95 -63.90
N LYS A 12 -18.75 -17.01 -63.70
CA LYS A 12 -19.66 -17.13 -62.56
C LYS A 12 -18.82 -16.96 -61.29
N THR A 13 -19.15 -15.95 -60.50
CA THR A 13 -18.64 -15.79 -59.14
C THR A 13 -19.16 -16.94 -58.30
N GLU A 14 -18.43 -18.06 -58.27
CA GLU A 14 -18.64 -19.09 -57.27
C GLU A 14 -18.13 -18.53 -55.94
N ILE A 15 -19.07 -18.15 -55.09
CA ILE A 15 -18.84 -17.93 -53.66
C ILE A 15 -18.52 -19.31 -53.07
N ASN A 16 -17.26 -19.72 -53.23
CA ASN A 16 -16.80 -21.02 -52.77
C ASN A 16 -16.59 -20.91 -51.25
N GLY A 17 -17.63 -21.23 -50.49
CA GLY A 17 -17.56 -21.47 -49.05
C GLY A 17 -16.59 -22.62 -48.80
N LYS A 18 -15.30 -22.29 -48.65
CA LYS A 18 -14.24 -23.28 -48.40
C LYS A 18 -14.53 -23.96 -47.06
N ALA A 19 -15.04 -25.19 -47.13
CA ALA A 19 -15.11 -26.10 -46.00
C ALA A 19 -13.73 -26.14 -45.33
N VAL A 20 -13.67 -25.65 -44.10
CA VAL A 20 -12.47 -25.66 -43.28
C VAL A 20 -11.97 -27.10 -43.21
N LYS A 21 -10.77 -27.37 -43.76
CA LYS A 21 -10.19 -28.72 -43.80
C LYS A 21 -10.25 -29.32 -42.38
N PRO A 22 -10.70 -30.58 -42.19
CA PRO A 22 -10.96 -31.16 -40.88
C PRO A 22 -9.73 -31.14 -39.95
N ALA A 23 -8.52 -31.14 -40.51
CA ALA A 23 -7.27 -30.97 -39.79
C ALA A 23 -7.12 -29.58 -39.13
N TYR A 24 -7.52 -28.51 -39.82
CA TYR A 24 -7.48 -27.15 -39.28
C TYR A 24 -8.52 -26.95 -38.19
N SER A 25 -9.74 -27.45 -38.38
CA SER A 25 -10.79 -27.40 -37.36
C SER A 25 -10.38 -28.15 -36.09
N ARG A 26 -9.80 -29.35 -36.23
CA ARG A 26 -9.29 -30.15 -35.10
C ARG A 26 -8.09 -29.49 -34.41
N TRP A 27 -7.19 -28.84 -35.15
CA TRP A 27 -6.10 -28.04 -34.57
C TRP A 27 -6.62 -26.84 -33.79
N LEU A 28 -7.56 -26.08 -34.36
CA LEU A 28 -8.17 -24.92 -33.73
C LEU A 28 -8.90 -25.32 -32.44
N PHE A 29 -9.69 -26.39 -32.48
CA PHE A 29 -10.39 -26.92 -31.32
C PHE A 29 -9.43 -27.28 -30.17
N LYS A 30 -8.31 -27.96 -30.47
CA LYS A 30 -7.29 -28.28 -29.46
C LYS A 30 -6.70 -27.03 -28.80
N ASN A 31 -6.42 -25.99 -29.58
CA ASN A 31 -5.90 -24.74 -29.04
C ASN A 31 -6.94 -24.02 -28.16
N ILE A 32 -8.20 -23.99 -28.57
CA ILE A 32 -9.29 -23.43 -27.75
C ILE A 32 -9.41 -24.18 -26.43
N VAL A 33 -9.39 -25.52 -26.46
CA VAL A 33 -9.42 -26.34 -25.25
C VAL A 33 -8.19 -26.07 -24.37
N ALA A 34 -7.00 -25.97 -24.95
CA ALA A 34 -5.79 -25.65 -24.19
C ALA A 34 -5.85 -24.27 -23.53
N VAL A 35 -6.36 -23.25 -24.23
CA VAL A 35 -6.59 -21.91 -23.67
C VAL A 35 -7.63 -21.96 -22.55
N ALA A 36 -8.75 -22.65 -22.77
CA ALA A 36 -9.79 -22.80 -21.75
C ALA A 36 -9.26 -23.50 -20.50
N LEU A 37 -8.47 -24.57 -20.66
CA LEU A 37 -7.82 -25.28 -19.56
C LEU A 37 -6.83 -24.37 -18.83
N THR A 38 -6.04 -23.58 -19.56
CA THR A 38 -5.08 -22.64 -18.97
C THR A 38 -5.78 -21.56 -18.16
N LEU A 39 -6.86 -20.96 -18.70
CA LEU A 39 -7.65 -19.96 -17.99
C LEU A 39 -8.36 -20.57 -16.76
N PHE A 40 -8.82 -21.81 -16.87
CA PHE A 40 -9.40 -22.53 -15.75
C PHE A 40 -8.37 -22.75 -14.63
N LEU A 41 -7.18 -23.25 -14.97
CA LEU A 41 -6.09 -23.44 -14.00
C LEU A 41 -5.67 -22.12 -13.36
N LEU A 42 -5.57 -21.04 -14.15
CA LEU A 42 -5.27 -19.70 -13.64
C LEU A 42 -6.33 -19.24 -12.64
N LYS A 43 -7.62 -19.42 -12.98
CA LYS A 43 -8.73 -19.08 -12.08
C LYS A 43 -8.66 -19.90 -10.79
N VAL A 44 -8.36 -21.19 -10.88
CA VAL A 44 -8.21 -22.07 -9.70
C VAL A 44 -7.07 -21.57 -8.80
N VAL A 45 -5.91 -21.24 -9.37
CA VAL A 45 -4.78 -20.67 -8.60
C VAL A 45 -5.18 -19.34 -7.94
N MET A 46 -5.85 -18.46 -8.69
CA MET A 46 -6.28 -17.16 -8.16
C MET A 46 -7.32 -17.27 -7.04
N VAL A 47 -8.19 -18.28 -7.08
CA VAL A 47 -9.25 -18.45 -6.07
C VAL A 47 -8.75 -19.23 -4.85
N LEU A 48 -8.00 -20.31 -5.05
CA LEU A 48 -7.55 -21.19 -3.98
C LEU A 48 -6.39 -20.62 -3.18
N GLN A 49 -5.50 -19.84 -3.80
CA GLN A 49 -4.38 -19.24 -3.09
C GLN A 49 -4.87 -17.95 -2.43
N PRO A 50 -4.90 -17.86 -1.08
CA PRO A 50 -5.56 -16.75 -0.39
C PRO A 50 -4.97 -15.38 -0.73
N THR A 51 -3.68 -15.31 -1.03
CA THR A 51 -2.99 -14.06 -1.36
C THR A 51 -3.47 -13.53 -2.71
N TYR A 52 -3.52 -14.37 -3.75
CA TYR A 52 -4.05 -13.96 -5.05
C TYR A 52 -5.53 -13.60 -4.97
N ASN A 53 -6.31 -14.36 -4.19
CA ASN A 53 -7.72 -14.08 -3.99
C ASN A 53 -7.91 -12.68 -3.39
N TRP A 54 -7.21 -12.39 -2.29
CA TRP A 54 -7.24 -11.10 -1.63
C TRP A 54 -6.76 -9.96 -2.54
N VAL A 55 -5.63 -10.12 -3.26
CA VAL A 55 -5.13 -9.07 -4.15
C VAL A 55 -6.14 -8.75 -5.26
N CYS A 56 -6.62 -9.77 -5.96
CA CYS A 56 -7.43 -9.58 -7.17
C CYS A 56 -8.88 -9.21 -6.87
N PHE A 57 -9.46 -9.72 -5.78
CA PHE A 57 -10.90 -9.59 -5.52
C PHE A 57 -11.25 -8.67 -4.36
N THR A 58 -10.32 -8.28 -3.49
CA THR A 58 -10.59 -7.32 -2.41
C THR A 58 -9.69 -6.09 -2.51
N MET A 59 -8.36 -6.26 -2.44
CA MET A 59 -7.41 -5.15 -2.33
C MET A 59 -7.45 -4.22 -3.55
N LEU A 60 -7.41 -4.76 -4.78
CA LEU A 60 -7.39 -3.94 -5.99
C LEU A 60 -8.73 -3.20 -6.24
N PRO A 61 -9.90 -3.87 -6.17
CA PRO A 61 -11.19 -3.18 -6.29
C PRO A 61 -11.38 -2.07 -5.26
N GLU A 62 -11.16 -2.35 -3.97
CA GLU A 62 -11.36 -1.38 -2.88
C GLU A 62 -10.45 -0.16 -3.05
N ASN A 63 -9.16 -0.38 -3.38
CA ASN A 63 -8.24 0.72 -3.66
C ASN A 63 -8.67 1.55 -4.87
N MET A 64 -9.21 0.91 -5.92
CA MET A 64 -9.69 1.61 -7.11
C MET A 64 -10.93 2.46 -6.80
N GLU A 65 -11.83 1.98 -5.95
CA GLU A 65 -12.99 2.77 -5.49
C GLU A 65 -12.54 4.03 -4.74
N ILE A 66 -11.56 3.91 -3.85
CA ILE A 66 -10.99 5.06 -3.13
C ILE A 66 -10.36 6.06 -4.11
N VAL A 67 -9.57 5.58 -5.09
CA VAL A 67 -8.93 6.44 -6.10
C VAL A 67 -9.98 7.18 -6.94
N ARG A 68 -11.08 6.51 -7.31
CA ARG A 68 -12.19 7.14 -8.04
C ARG A 68 -12.93 8.16 -7.19
N LYS A 69 -13.16 7.86 -5.91
CA LYS A 69 -13.86 8.75 -4.97
C LYS A 69 -13.06 10.01 -4.66
N TYR A 70 -11.73 9.92 -4.66
CA TYR A 70 -10.84 11.02 -4.31
C TYR A 70 -9.70 11.20 -5.34
N PRO A 71 -10.00 11.70 -6.56
CA PRO A 71 -9.05 11.73 -7.66
C PRO A 71 -7.86 12.66 -7.43
N ASN A 72 -8.04 13.72 -6.64
CA ASN A 72 -7.07 14.80 -6.47
C ASN A 72 -6.34 14.79 -5.11
N LEU A 73 -6.19 13.63 -4.47
CA LEU A 73 -5.45 13.55 -3.21
C LEU A 73 -3.95 13.75 -3.42
N ASN A 74 -3.39 14.68 -2.65
CA ASN A 74 -1.95 14.80 -2.44
C ASN A 74 -1.40 13.60 -1.63
N TYR A 75 -0.08 13.54 -1.47
CA TYR A 75 0.59 12.44 -0.78
C TYR A 75 0.03 12.22 0.64
N ASP A 76 -0.10 13.29 1.42
CA ASP A 76 -0.59 13.23 2.80
C ASP A 76 -2.01 12.70 2.89
N GLY A 77 -2.90 13.13 1.99
CA GLY A 77 -4.28 12.65 1.94
C GLY A 77 -4.37 11.17 1.56
N ARG A 78 -3.48 10.69 0.69
CA ARG A 78 -3.41 9.24 0.37
C ARG A 78 -2.93 8.43 1.57
N MET A 79 -1.93 8.92 2.30
CA MET A 79 -1.38 8.20 3.45
C MET A 79 -2.32 8.23 4.65
N SER A 80 -3.05 9.32 4.89
CA SER A 80 -4.05 9.38 5.95
C SER A 80 -5.19 8.39 5.72
N ILE A 81 -5.65 8.22 4.48
CA ILE A 81 -6.68 7.20 4.16
C ILE A 81 -6.12 5.78 4.34
N LYS A 82 -4.90 5.52 3.89
CA LYS A 82 -4.32 4.17 3.95
C LYS A 82 -3.94 3.71 5.35
N LEU A 83 -3.42 4.62 6.17
CA LEU A 83 -2.77 4.29 7.44
C LEU A 83 -3.46 4.92 8.65
N GLY A 84 -4.44 5.81 8.43
CA GLY A 84 -5.26 6.38 9.49
C GLY A 84 -4.45 7.09 10.57
N ALA A 85 -4.77 6.76 11.82
CA ALA A 85 -4.16 7.35 13.01
C ALA A 85 -2.62 7.22 13.02
N ASN A 86 -2.08 6.12 12.48
CA ASN A 86 -0.64 5.92 12.46
C ASN A 86 0.07 7.03 11.68
N TYR A 87 -0.44 7.33 10.48
CA TYR A 87 0.16 8.37 9.65
C TYR A 87 -0.03 9.75 10.24
N MET A 88 -1.20 10.02 10.82
CA MET A 88 -1.47 11.32 11.46
C MET A 88 -0.51 11.57 12.62
N TYR A 89 -0.23 10.56 13.45
CA TYR A 89 0.74 10.68 14.53
C TYR A 89 2.17 10.88 14.00
N LEU A 90 2.62 10.07 13.03
CA LEU A 90 3.94 10.21 12.41
C LEU A 90 4.13 11.57 11.73
N LYS A 91 3.10 12.03 11.02
CA LYS A 91 3.09 13.36 10.39
C LYS A 91 3.20 14.46 11.45
N ASN A 92 2.40 14.37 12.51
CA ASN A 92 2.45 15.32 13.62
C ASN A 92 3.84 15.36 14.27
N THR A 93 4.45 14.21 14.53
CA THR A 93 5.82 14.12 15.04
C THR A 93 6.82 14.79 14.10
N ARG A 94 6.71 14.53 12.79
CA ARG A 94 7.59 15.13 11.77
C ARG A 94 7.47 16.65 11.73
N GLU A 95 6.26 17.18 11.80
CA GLU A 95 6.01 18.63 11.70
C GLU A 95 6.45 19.40 12.95
N HIS A 96 6.44 18.75 14.12
CA HIS A 96 6.74 19.39 15.40
C HIS A 96 8.12 19.04 15.98
N THR A 97 9.02 18.47 15.18
CA THR A 97 10.40 18.19 15.59
C THR A 97 11.38 18.62 14.51
N PRO A 98 12.58 19.09 14.87
CA PRO A 98 13.62 19.43 13.90
C PRO A 98 14.15 18.18 13.20
N GLU A 99 14.77 18.35 12.04
CA GLU A 99 15.30 17.24 11.23
C GLU A 99 16.35 16.40 11.95
N ASN A 100 17.19 17.02 12.78
CA ASN A 100 18.22 16.35 13.58
C ASN A 100 17.69 15.77 14.91
N ALA A 101 16.38 15.77 15.14
CA ALA A 101 15.82 15.29 16.39
C ALA A 101 16.15 13.80 16.62
N VAL A 102 16.58 13.51 17.85
CA VAL A 102 16.62 12.16 18.42
C VAL A 102 15.40 12.03 19.31
N ILE A 103 14.49 11.12 18.95
CA ILE A 103 13.20 10.95 19.60
C ILE A 103 13.22 9.64 20.38
N LEU A 104 12.90 9.71 21.68
CA LEU A 104 12.53 8.54 22.47
C LEU A 104 11.17 8.07 21.98
N TRP A 105 11.19 6.97 21.24
CA TRP A 105 10.01 6.34 20.66
C TRP A 105 9.34 5.42 21.69
N PRO A 106 8.01 5.35 21.72
CA PRO A 106 7.29 4.57 22.73
C PRO A 106 7.55 3.07 22.58
N SER A 107 7.29 2.32 23.64
CA SER A 107 7.30 0.86 23.60
C SER A 107 6.18 0.34 22.68
N SER A 108 6.31 -0.92 22.23
CA SER A 108 5.24 -1.52 21.44
C SER A 108 3.93 -1.68 22.23
N GLU A 109 4.04 -1.86 23.54
CA GLU A 109 2.88 -2.01 24.42
C GLU A 109 2.08 -0.73 24.51
N ALA A 110 2.74 0.43 24.56
CA ALA A 110 2.09 1.74 24.60
C ALA A 110 1.13 1.93 23.42
N PHE A 111 1.54 1.52 22.21
CA PHE A 111 0.70 1.61 21.00
C PHE A 111 -0.46 0.62 20.96
N THR A 112 -0.45 -0.46 21.74
CA THR A 112 -1.50 -1.50 21.72
C THR A 112 -2.37 -1.49 22.96
N LYS A 113 -2.09 -0.60 23.93
CA LYS A 113 -2.79 -0.55 25.22
C LYS A 113 -4.23 -0.06 25.06
N GLY A 114 -5.16 -0.75 25.70
CA GLY A 114 -6.57 -0.35 25.76
C GLY A 114 -7.24 -0.23 24.37
N LYS A 115 -8.08 0.80 24.20
CA LYS A 115 -8.72 1.11 22.91
C LYS A 115 -7.83 2.05 22.08
N SER A 116 -6.60 1.61 21.81
CA SER A 116 -5.65 2.37 21.00
C SER A 116 -6.16 2.58 19.58
N PRO A 117 -6.07 3.80 19.02
CA PRO A 117 -6.41 4.05 17.62
C PRO A 117 -5.32 3.56 16.65
N PHE A 118 -4.17 3.13 17.17
CA PHE A 118 -3.00 2.73 16.38
C PHE A 118 -3.00 1.24 16.04
N THR A 119 -2.35 0.89 14.93
CA THR A 119 -2.03 -0.51 14.61
C THR A 119 -0.63 -0.86 15.07
N ALA A 120 -0.35 -2.16 15.25
CA ALA A 120 0.96 -2.63 15.72
C ALA A 120 2.14 -2.27 14.78
N GLU A 121 1.90 -1.85 13.53
CA GLU A 121 2.98 -1.50 12.61
C GLU A 121 3.79 -0.28 13.08
N ILE A 122 3.15 0.68 13.72
CA ILE A 122 3.81 1.94 14.12
C ILE A 122 4.83 1.74 15.24
N SER A 123 4.69 0.67 16.03
CA SER A 123 5.67 0.34 17.07
C SER A 123 6.98 -0.18 16.48
N ASN A 124 6.97 -0.65 15.23
CA ASN A 124 8.18 -1.04 14.55
C ASN A 124 9.02 0.21 14.24
N LYS A 125 10.17 0.31 14.91
CA LYS A 125 11.14 1.40 14.75
C LYS A 125 11.48 1.69 13.28
N ILE A 126 11.73 0.66 12.46
CA ILE A 126 12.08 0.82 11.03
C ILE A 126 10.91 1.36 10.23
N TYR A 127 9.69 0.92 10.53
CA TYR A 127 8.47 1.43 9.90
C TYR A 127 8.28 2.93 10.20
N ALA A 128 8.39 3.33 11.47
CA ALA A 128 8.26 4.73 11.87
C ALA A 128 9.37 5.60 11.25
N LEU A 129 10.62 5.12 11.23
CA LEU A 129 11.76 5.80 10.60
C LEU A 129 11.53 6.14 9.13
N ARG A 130 10.83 5.30 8.36
CA ARG A 130 10.49 5.58 6.96
C ARG A 130 9.78 6.93 6.77
N PHE A 131 8.97 7.34 7.75
CA PHE A 131 8.21 8.59 7.71
C PHE A 131 8.91 9.74 8.42
N LEU A 132 9.77 9.43 9.39
CA LEU A 132 10.40 10.42 10.26
C LEU A 132 11.82 10.82 9.82
N TYR A 133 12.43 10.08 8.88
CA TYR A 133 13.74 10.41 8.31
C TYR A 133 13.81 11.90 7.92
N PRO A 134 14.90 12.63 8.27
CA PRO A 134 16.19 12.15 8.80
C PRO A 134 16.29 11.99 10.33
N ARG A 135 15.18 12.09 11.07
CA ARG A 135 15.18 11.98 12.54
C ARG A 135 15.61 10.58 12.99
N LYS A 136 16.20 10.51 14.18
CA LYS A 136 16.62 9.25 14.80
C LYS A 136 15.62 8.83 15.86
N LEU A 137 15.37 7.53 15.95
CA LEU A 137 14.51 6.94 16.97
C LEU A 137 15.34 6.11 17.95
N VAL A 138 15.02 6.21 19.22
CA VAL A 138 15.58 5.38 20.30
C VAL A 138 14.39 4.76 21.01
N ILE A 139 14.34 3.43 21.16
CA ILE A 139 13.32 2.77 21.98
C ILE A 139 13.90 2.45 23.37
N PRO A 140 13.09 2.28 24.42
CA PRO A 140 13.59 1.93 25.75
C PRO A 140 14.51 0.69 25.77
N PHE A 141 14.26 -0.28 24.88
CA PHE A 141 15.12 -1.46 24.72
C PHE A 141 16.55 -1.17 24.21
N ASP A 142 16.77 0.00 23.61
CA ASP A 142 18.08 0.46 23.13
C ASP A 142 18.94 1.08 24.25
N PHE A 143 18.39 1.26 25.46
CA PHE A 143 19.12 1.84 26.58
C PHE A 143 20.33 0.96 26.94
N GLY A 144 21.52 1.58 26.99
CA GLY A 144 22.80 0.88 27.18
C GLY A 144 23.39 0.24 25.91
N LYS A 145 22.71 0.32 24.75
CA LYS A 145 23.19 -0.24 23.47
C LYS A 145 23.44 0.82 22.40
N SER A 146 22.61 1.86 22.38
CA SER A 146 22.66 2.91 21.36
C SER A 146 23.47 4.12 21.84
N HIS A 147 24.35 4.64 20.99
CA HIS A 147 25.07 5.89 21.22
C HIS A 147 24.13 7.12 21.30
N TYR A 148 22.91 7.00 20.79
CA TYR A 148 21.96 8.12 20.73
C TYR A 148 21.13 8.31 22.00
N VAL A 149 21.29 7.47 23.02
CA VAL A 149 20.51 7.57 24.26
C VAL A 149 20.80 8.90 24.99
N ASP A 150 22.06 9.33 25.00
CA ASP A 150 22.47 10.58 25.64
C ASP A 150 22.14 11.82 24.77
N GLU A 151 21.77 11.60 23.51
CA GLU A 151 21.42 12.65 22.54
C GLU A 151 19.91 12.87 22.41
N ILE A 152 19.07 12.20 23.21
CA ILE A 152 17.61 12.32 23.11
C ILE A 152 17.20 13.79 23.31
N THR A 153 16.42 14.28 22.35
CA THR A 153 15.94 15.66 22.31
C THR A 153 14.44 15.77 22.55
N HIS A 154 13.68 14.73 22.20
CA HIS A 154 12.23 14.72 22.29
C HIS A 154 11.74 13.36 22.78
N VAL A 155 10.56 13.34 23.40
CA VAL A 155 9.86 12.16 23.89
C VAL A 155 8.50 12.08 23.22
N ALA A 156 8.24 10.96 22.56
CA ALA A 156 6.94 10.64 21.98
C ALA A 156 6.00 10.13 23.09
N ILE A 157 4.84 10.76 23.19
CA ILE A 157 3.77 10.42 24.12
C ILE A 157 2.69 9.65 23.37
N VAL A 158 2.31 8.48 23.88
CA VAL A 158 1.26 7.63 23.29
C VAL A 158 0.41 7.01 24.38
N ASN A 159 -0.92 7.13 24.25
CA ASN A 159 -1.90 6.67 25.23
C ASN A 159 -1.56 7.07 26.67
N GLY A 160 -1.04 8.30 26.83
CA GLY A 160 -0.63 8.86 28.13
C GLY A 160 0.66 8.31 28.72
N GLU A 161 1.41 7.46 27.99
CA GLU A 161 2.74 6.96 28.40
C GLU A 161 3.86 7.81 27.82
N GLY A 162 4.98 7.90 28.53
CA GLY A 162 6.18 8.65 28.13
C GLY A 162 6.42 9.93 28.95
N PHE A 163 5.43 10.39 29.73
CA PHE A 163 5.60 11.57 30.59
C PHE A 163 6.68 11.38 31.66
N GLU A 164 6.97 10.13 32.05
CA GLU A 164 8.03 9.78 32.99
C GLU A 164 9.45 10.16 32.52
N TYR A 165 9.63 10.41 31.22
CA TYR A 165 10.90 10.87 30.64
C TYR A 165 10.96 12.40 30.43
N VAL A 166 9.87 13.12 30.72
CA VAL A 166 9.80 14.57 30.58
C VAL A 166 10.16 15.22 31.92
N PRO A 167 11.25 16.00 32.01
CA PRO A 167 11.78 16.48 33.31
C PRO A 167 11.05 17.72 33.86
N TYR A 168 9.92 18.11 33.27
CA TYR A 168 9.17 19.30 33.65
C TYR A 168 7.67 19.03 33.66
N GLU A 169 6.94 19.81 34.46
CA GLU A 169 5.49 19.69 34.56
C GLU A 169 4.78 20.17 33.30
N VAL A 170 3.86 19.33 32.81
CA VAL A 170 3.01 19.56 31.65
C VAL A 170 1.62 19.00 31.92
N GLU A 171 0.62 19.63 31.31
CA GLU A 171 -0.73 19.05 31.26
C GLU A 171 -0.67 17.71 30.52
N LYS A 172 -1.31 16.67 31.08
CA LYS A 172 -1.31 15.33 30.51
C LYS A 172 -2.25 15.24 29.33
N PHE A 173 -1.81 14.55 28.29
CA PHE A 173 -2.59 14.29 27.08
C PHE A 173 -2.29 12.88 26.56
N GLU A 174 -3.16 12.37 25.69
CA GLU A 174 -3.07 10.99 25.20
C GLU A 174 -1.90 10.81 24.22
N ASN A 175 -1.83 11.62 23.17
CA ASN A 175 -0.88 11.42 22.07
C ASN A 175 -0.21 12.74 21.66
N GLY A 176 1.11 12.75 21.56
CA GLY A 176 1.86 13.91 21.08
C GLY A 176 3.37 13.73 21.17
N ILE A 177 4.10 14.83 21.08
CA ILE A 177 5.55 14.87 21.18
C ILE A 177 5.95 16.04 22.06
N LEU A 178 6.90 15.83 22.97
CA LEU A 178 7.44 16.88 23.84
C LEU A 178 8.95 16.95 23.71
N PRO A 179 9.57 18.14 23.71
CA PRO A 179 11.02 18.24 23.86
C PRO A 179 11.43 17.83 25.29
N ILE A 180 12.64 17.31 25.48
CA ILE A 180 13.18 17.06 26.82
C ILE A 180 13.51 18.38 27.53
N LYS A 181 13.99 19.37 26.77
CA LYS A 181 14.25 20.71 27.29
C LYS A 181 12.98 21.54 27.11
N LYS A 182 12.49 22.12 28.21
CA LYS A 182 11.32 23.00 28.18
C LYS A 182 11.55 24.11 27.14
N PRO A 183 10.64 24.31 26.18
CA PRO A 183 10.78 25.40 25.23
C PRO A 183 10.71 26.72 25.99
N GLU A 184 11.71 27.58 25.79
CA GLU A 184 11.66 28.96 26.29
C GLU A 184 10.52 29.67 25.55
N ASN A 185 9.55 30.20 26.30
CA ASN A 185 8.50 31.03 25.73
C ASN A 185 9.17 32.23 25.05
N LYS A 186 9.11 32.29 23.72
CA LYS A 186 9.40 33.52 22.96
C LYS A 186 8.18 34.42 22.93
#